data_AF-A0A359E7L9-F1
#
_entry.id   AF-A0A359E7L9-F1
#
_cell.length_a   1.000
_cell.length_b   1.000
_cell.length_c   1.000
_cell.angle_alpha   90.00
_cell.angle_beta   90.00
_cell.angle_gamma   90.00
#
_symmetry.space_group_name_H-M   'P 1'
#
loop_
_entity.id
_entity.type
_entity.pdbx_description
1 polymer ?
#
loop_
_entity_poly.entity_id
_entity_poly.type
_entity_poly.pdbx_seq_one_letter_code
_entity_poly.pdbx_strand_id
1 'polypeptide(L)'
;DLNITKNIQMGENQRLQVYAKIDNVLDTGNEQGVFSDTGTAEYSLYRNEDLKTFRGDIRYLNENYNRPDFYNEPRRMVLGVRYNF
;
A
#
# COMPACT_ATOMS: atom_id res chain seq x y z
N ASP A 1 5.84 -2.20 10.42
CA ASP A 1 6.66 -1.05 9.99
C ASP A 1 8.02 -1.09 10.65
N LEU A 2 9.05 -0.60 9.96
CA LEU A 2 10.42 -0.54 10.45
C LEU A 2 10.92 0.90 10.39
N ASN A 3 11.44 1.42 11.49
CA ASN A 3 12.11 2.72 11.54
C ASN A 3 13.55 2.54 12.01
N ILE A 4 14.50 2.99 11.20
CA ILE A 4 15.93 2.98 11.49
C ILE A 4 16.38 4.43 11.57
N THR A 5 16.99 4.82 12.68
CA THR A 5 17.56 6.16 12.84
C THR A 5 19.00 6.05 13.33
N LYS A 6 19.89 6.79 12.69
CA LYS A 6 21.31 6.90 13.05
C LYS A 6 21.63 8.36 13.35
N ASN A 7 22.07 8.61 14.58
CA ASN A 7 22.60 9.90 14.98
C ASN A 7 24.13 9.88 14.88
N ILE A 8 24.69 10.90 14.25
CA ILE A 8 26.12 11.12 14.06
C ILE A 8 26.43 12.47 14.70
N GLN A 9 27.18 12.44 15.80
CA GLN A 9 27.67 13.65 16.46
C GLN A 9 28.89 14.14 15.68
N MET A 10 28.81 15.35 15.11
CA MET A 10 29.90 15.93 14.29
C MET A 10 30.73 16.98 15.06
N GLY A 11 30.22 17.51 16.16
CA GLY A 11 30.92 18.44 17.06
C GLY A 11 30.14 18.62 18.37
N GLU A 12 30.50 19.59 19.22
CA GLU A 12 29.80 19.82 20.50
C GLU A 12 28.33 20.22 20.30
N ASN A 13 28.03 20.96 19.22
CA ASN A 13 26.68 21.45 18.92
C ASN A 13 26.08 20.90 17.61
N GLN A 14 26.87 20.21 16.79
CA GLN A 14 26.43 19.73 15.48
C GLN A 14 26.00 18.27 15.53
N ARG A 15 24.75 18.00 15.10
CA ARG A 15 24.18 16.66 15.02
C ARG A 15 23.59 16.40 13.64
N LEU A 16 24.08 15.35 12.99
CA LEU A 16 23.48 14.79 11.78
C LEU A 16 22.64 13.57 12.15
N GLN A 17 21.39 13.54 11.76
CA GLN A 17 20.50 12.41 11.93
C GLN A 17 20.07 11.89 10.56
N VAL A 18 20.38 10.64 10.27
CA VAL A 18 19.89 9.93 9.09
C VAL A 18 18.77 9.00 9.56
N TYR A 19 17.62 9.04 8.91
CA TYR A 19 16.49 8.18 9.24
C TYR A 19 15.92 7.50 7.98
N ALA A 20 15.47 6.27 8.16
CA ALA A 20 14.82 5.45 7.16
C ALA A 20 13.57 4.84 7.76
N LYS A 21 12.40 5.10 7.17
CA LYS A 21 11.13 4.50 7.54
C LYS A 21 10.67 3.59 6.41
N ILE A 22 10.36 2.35 6.73
CA ILE A 22 9.80 1.37 5.80
C ILE A 22 8.43 0.96 6.34
N ASP A 23 7.39 1.43 5.66
CA ASP A 23 6.01 1.00 5.91
C ASP A 23 5.74 -0.29 5.12
N ASN A 24 4.98 -1.22 5.72
CA ASN A 24 4.63 -2.51 5.12
C ASN A 24 5.85 -3.37 4.69
N VAL A 25 6.76 -3.64 5.65
CA VAL A 25 8.01 -4.39 5.44
C VAL A 25 7.80 -5.79 4.84
N LEU A 26 6.71 -6.45 5.24
CA LEU A 26 6.37 -7.81 4.79
C LEU A 26 5.57 -7.79 3.48
N ASP A 27 5.27 -6.61 2.93
CA ASP A 27 4.48 -6.43 1.71
C ASP A 27 3.14 -7.18 1.76
N THR A 28 2.54 -7.21 2.93
CA THR A 28 1.28 -7.92 3.14
C THR A 28 0.16 -7.00 2.66
N GLY A 29 -0.48 -7.37 1.55
CA GLY A 29 -1.67 -6.70 1.03
C GLY A 29 -2.88 -7.05 1.89
N ASN A 30 -2.97 -6.45 3.08
CA ASN A 30 -4.18 -6.58 3.89
C ASN A 30 -5.38 -5.97 3.15
N GLU A 31 -6.50 -6.68 3.17
CA GLU A 31 -7.78 -6.23 2.64
C GLU A 31 -8.36 -5.18 3.61
N GLN A 32 -8.36 -3.91 3.20
CA GLN A 32 -8.95 -2.78 3.92
C GLN A 32 -10.39 -2.49 3.46
N GLY A 33 -10.67 -2.77 2.20
CA GLY A 33 -12.02 -2.78 1.63
C GLY A 33 -12.39 -4.19 1.21
N VAL A 34 -13.66 -4.55 1.33
CA VAL A 34 -14.17 -5.84 0.85
C VAL A 34 -15.46 -5.62 0.08
N PHE A 35 -15.71 -6.47 -0.91
CA PHE A 35 -17.01 -6.50 -1.57
C PHE A 35 -18.08 -6.92 -0.56
N SER A 36 -19.18 -6.17 -0.47
CA SER A 36 -20.25 -6.41 0.51
C SER A 36 -20.95 -7.76 0.34
N ASP A 37 -20.86 -8.34 -0.84
CA ASP A 37 -21.47 -9.61 -1.22
C ASP A 37 -20.64 -10.84 -0.87
N THR A 38 -19.30 -10.75 -0.94
CA THR A 38 -18.40 -11.89 -0.68
C THR A 38 -17.59 -11.75 0.60
N GLY A 39 -17.48 -10.54 1.14
CA GLY A 39 -16.64 -10.25 2.31
C GLY A 39 -15.14 -10.37 2.03
N THR A 40 -14.72 -10.40 0.76
CA THR A 40 -13.31 -10.38 0.32
C THR A 40 -13.09 -9.28 -0.71
N ALA A 41 -11.85 -8.80 -0.85
CA ALA A 41 -11.43 -7.90 -1.91
C ALA A 41 -11.10 -8.64 -3.23
N GLU A 42 -10.96 -9.96 -3.19
CA GLU A 42 -10.44 -10.75 -4.31
C GLU A 42 -11.47 -10.94 -5.44
N TYR A 43 -12.74 -11.15 -5.08
CA TYR A 43 -13.80 -11.34 -6.07
C TYR A 43 -15.17 -10.95 -5.54
N SER A 44 -16.07 -10.61 -6.45
CA SER A 44 -17.49 -10.33 -6.20
C SER A 44 -18.37 -11.35 -6.92
N LEU A 45 -19.47 -11.77 -6.30
CA LEU A 45 -20.52 -12.57 -6.92
C LEU A 45 -21.25 -11.78 -8.00
N TYR A 46 -21.43 -10.47 -7.83
CA TYR A 46 -22.02 -9.60 -8.86
C TYR A 46 -21.20 -9.60 -10.15
N ARG A 47 -19.86 -9.66 -10.04
CA ARG A 47 -19.00 -9.83 -11.23
C ARG A 47 -19.33 -11.10 -12.00
N ASN A 48 -19.64 -12.20 -11.31
CA ASN A 48 -19.97 -13.47 -11.95
C ASN A 48 -21.35 -13.45 -12.63
N GLU A 49 -22.29 -12.64 -12.11
CA GLU A 49 -23.57 -12.39 -12.77
C GLU A 49 -23.40 -11.48 -13.98
N ASP A 50 -22.65 -10.38 -13.84
CA ASP A 50 -22.38 -9.46 -14.93
C ASP A 50 -21.58 -10.13 -16.05
N LEU A 51 -20.65 -11.04 -15.74
CA LEU A 51 -19.95 -11.85 -16.75
C LEU A 51 -20.91 -12.67 -17.64
N LYS A 52 -22.09 -13.05 -17.15
CA LYS A 52 -23.07 -13.84 -17.92
C LYS A 52 -23.95 -12.97 -18.81
N THR A 53 -24.19 -11.71 -18.44
CA THR A 53 -25.10 -10.79 -19.13
C THR A 53 -24.38 -9.70 -19.93
N PHE A 54 -23.11 -9.44 -19.65
CA PHE A 54 -22.32 -8.40 -20.28
C PHE A 54 -22.01 -8.75 -21.74
N ARG A 55 -22.33 -7.82 -22.65
CA ARG A 55 -22.15 -7.97 -24.10
C ARG A 55 -20.99 -7.13 -24.68
N GLY A 56 -20.04 -6.72 -23.82
CA GLY A 56 -18.86 -5.93 -24.21
C GLY A 56 -17.53 -6.66 -24.01
N ASP A 57 -16.43 -5.92 -23.99
CA ASP A 57 -15.10 -6.49 -23.74
C ASP A 57 -14.93 -6.91 -22.27
N ILE A 58 -14.66 -8.20 -22.05
CA ILE A 58 -14.44 -8.80 -20.74
C ILE A 58 -13.30 -8.10 -19.97
N ARG A 59 -12.31 -7.54 -20.68
CA ARG A 59 -11.21 -6.79 -20.06
C ARG A 59 -11.70 -5.54 -19.33
N TYR A 60 -12.63 -4.80 -19.94
CA TYR A 60 -13.23 -3.62 -19.34
C TYR A 60 -14.06 -3.98 -18.10
N LEU A 61 -14.80 -5.08 -18.17
CA LEU A 61 -15.54 -5.60 -17.02
C LEU A 61 -14.57 -5.95 -15.88
N ASN A 62 -13.48 -6.65 -16.19
CA ASN A 62 -12.48 -7.02 -15.19
C ASN A 62 -11.80 -5.81 -14.54
N GLU A 63 -11.48 -4.77 -15.31
CA GLU A 63 -10.92 -3.52 -14.77
C GLU A 63 -11.89 -2.81 -13.82
N ASN A 64 -13.20 -2.83 -14.09
CA ASN A 64 -14.19 -2.20 -13.23
C ASN A 64 -14.31 -2.86 -11.83
N TYR A 65 -13.99 -4.16 -11.76
CA TYR A 65 -13.91 -4.92 -10.50
C TYR A 65 -12.50 -4.99 -9.92
N ASN A 66 -11.49 -4.50 -10.63
CA ASN A 66 -10.16 -4.37 -10.07
C ASN A 66 -10.14 -3.15 -9.14
N ARG A 67 -10.21 -3.43 -7.83
CA ARG A 67 -10.24 -2.41 -6.77
C ARG A 67 -8.91 -2.38 -6.03
N PRO A 68 -7.86 -1.75 -6.58
CA PRO A 68 -6.59 -1.61 -5.86
C PRO A 68 -6.73 -0.78 -4.58
N ASP A 69 -7.79 0.02 -4.46
CA ASP A 69 -8.21 0.76 -3.28
C ASP A 69 -8.66 -0.13 -2.11
N PHE A 70 -8.97 -1.41 -2.36
CA PHE A 70 -9.34 -2.36 -1.32
C PHE A 70 -8.14 -2.95 -0.58
N TYR A 71 -6.93 -2.72 -1.09
CA TYR A 71 -5.71 -3.16 -0.45
C TYR A 71 -4.99 -2.01 0.23
N ASN A 72 -4.30 -2.31 1.33
CA ASN A 72 -3.41 -1.35 1.98
C ASN A 72 -2.34 -0.84 1.00
N GLU A 73 -1.83 0.36 1.29
CA GLU A 73 -0.71 0.93 0.53
C GLU A 73 0.45 -0.08 0.41
N PRO A 74 1.03 -0.21 -0.80
CA PRO A 74 2.17 -1.08 -1.02
C PRO A 74 3.38 -0.59 -0.20
N ARG A 75 4.41 -1.44 -0.10
CA ARG A 75 5.65 -1.11 0.61
C ARG A 75 6.18 0.28 0.28
N ARG A 76 6.23 1.16 1.28
CA ARG A 76 6.71 2.53 1.13
C ARG A 76 7.99 2.74 1.92
N MET A 77 9.02 3.24 1.25
CA MET A 77 10.31 3.58 1.86
C MET A 77 10.52 5.09 1.86
N VAL A 78 10.75 5.68 3.03
CA VAL A 78 11.09 7.09 3.20
C VAL A 78 12.49 7.18 3.78
N LEU A 79 13.38 7.87 3.06
CA LEU A 79 14.73 8.18 3.51
C LEU A 79 14.82 9.68 3.79
N GLY A 80 15.43 10.06 4.90
CA GLY A 80 15.60 11.46 5.26
C GLY A 80 16.86 11.72 6.05
N VAL A 81 17.32 12.97 5.96
CA VAL A 81 18.48 13.48 6.66
C VAL A 81 18.05 14.76 7.37
N ARG A 82 18.36 14.86 8.67
CA ARG A 82 18.11 16.03 9.51
C ARG A 82 19.45 16.53 10.03
N TYR A 83 19.72 17.81 9.85
CA TYR A 83 20.93 18.47 10.35
C TYR A 83 20.53 19.52 11.40
N ASN A 84 21.14 19.45 12.58
CA ASN A 84 20.98 20.42 13.65
C ASN A 84 22.31 21.13 13.90
N PHE A 85 22.26 22.47 13.95
CA PHE A 85 23.38 23.38 14.20
C PHE A 85 23.24 24.07 15.56
#